data_AF-A0A2K6CNN5-F1
#
_entry.id   AF-A0A2K6CNN5-F1
#
_cell.length_a   1.000
_cell.length_b   1.000
_cell.length_c   1.000
_cell.angle_alpha   90.00
_cell.angle_beta   90.00
_cell.angle_gamma   90.00
#
_symmetry.space_group_name_H-M   'P 1'
#
loop_
_entity.id
_entity.type
_entity.pdbx_description
1 polymer ?
#
loop_
_entity_poly.entity_id
_entity_poly.type
_entity_poly.pdbx_seq_one_letter_code
_entity_poly.pdbx_strand_id
1 'polypeptide(L)'
;LLGGLIKIRGDRCWRDLTCMDFHYEVSAPCRVRAEHPASRSLTHFIELLVSYSVSPPSPQAILIVSGNLSFLNWLTMVPSLACFDDATLGFLFPSGPGSLKDRVLQMQREIRGARPKPRFGSVVRRAANVSLGILLAWLSVPVVLNLLSSRQVMNTHFNSLHIVNTYGAFGSITKERTEVILQGTASPNASAPDAVWEDYEFKCKPGDPSRRPCLISPYHYRLDWLMWFAAFQTYEHNDWILHLAGKLLASDAEALSLLAHNPFASRPPPRWVRGEHYRYKFSRPGGRHAAEGKWWVRKRIGAYFPPVSLEELRPYFRDRGWPLPQAL
;
A
#
# COMPACT_ATOMS: atom_id res chain seq x y z
N LEU A 1 -8.31 15.65 9.35
CA LEU A 1 -8.45 15.76 10.82
C LEU A 1 -8.17 14.45 11.58
N LEU A 2 -8.89 13.34 11.32
CA LEU A 2 -8.72 12.10 12.09
C LEU A 2 -7.31 11.47 12.00
N GLY A 3 -6.69 11.46 10.81
CA GLY A 3 -5.34 10.88 10.61
C GLY A 3 -4.24 11.58 11.41
N GLY A 4 -4.32 12.91 11.58
CA GLY A 4 -3.34 13.68 12.35
C GLY A 4 -3.42 13.40 13.86
N LEU A 5 -4.62 13.24 14.41
CA LEU A 5 -4.83 12.90 15.83
C LEU A 5 -4.27 11.50 16.14
N ILE A 6 -4.45 10.56 15.23
CA ILE A 6 -3.92 9.19 15.34
C ILE A 6 -2.39 9.20 15.41
N LYS A 7 -1.74 9.94 14.51
CA LYS A 7 -0.28 10.09 14.49
C LYS A 7 0.24 10.71 15.80
N ILE A 8 -0.29 11.86 16.21
CA ILE A 8 0.14 12.56 17.45
C ILE A 8 -0.06 11.69 18.71
N ARG A 9 -1.09 10.82 18.75
CA ARG A 9 -1.39 9.98 19.91
C ARG A 9 -0.74 8.61 19.88
N GLY A 10 -0.47 8.07 18.69
CA GLY A 10 0.00 6.70 18.50
C GLY A 10 1.49 6.46 18.71
N ASP A 11 2.34 7.47 18.50
CA ASP A 11 3.80 7.37 18.78
C ASP A 11 4.36 8.71 19.26
N ARG A 12 5.32 8.66 20.20
CA ARG A 12 6.06 9.85 20.64
C ARG A 12 6.86 10.47 19.50
N CYS A 13 7.32 9.68 18.52
CA CYS A 13 8.10 10.23 17.39
C CYS A 13 7.32 11.30 16.60
N TRP A 14 5.99 11.27 16.62
CA TRP A 14 5.16 12.25 15.90
C TRP A 14 5.12 13.59 16.64
N ARG A 15 5.22 13.56 17.98
CA ARG A 15 5.35 14.77 18.82
C ARG A 15 6.75 15.33 18.77
N ASP A 16 7.74 14.45 18.72
CA ASP A 16 9.17 14.82 18.69
C ASP A 16 9.65 15.15 17.26
N LEU A 17 8.77 15.08 16.25
CA LEU A 17 9.04 15.35 14.83
C LEU A 17 10.16 14.47 14.21
N THR A 18 10.45 13.32 14.80
CA THR A 18 11.49 12.35 14.36
C THR A 18 10.93 11.22 13.51
N CYS A 19 9.60 11.06 13.42
CA CYS A 19 8.99 9.97 12.66
C CYS A 19 9.43 9.91 11.18
N MET A 20 9.71 11.06 10.56
CA MET A 20 10.16 11.09 9.17
C MET A 20 11.57 10.52 8.97
N ASP A 21 12.39 10.47 10.02
CA ASP A 21 13.70 9.81 9.96
C ASP A 21 13.55 8.29 9.78
N PHE A 22 12.54 7.70 10.42
CA PHE A 22 12.23 6.28 10.28
C PHE A 22 11.38 6.00 9.03
N HIS A 23 10.44 6.89 8.70
CA HIS A 23 9.47 6.67 7.63
C HIS A 23 10.14 6.37 6.29
N TYR A 24 11.11 7.17 5.86
CA TYR A 24 11.80 6.95 4.58
C TYR A 24 12.60 5.65 4.53
N GLU A 25 13.09 5.20 5.69
CA GLU A 25 13.86 3.97 5.82
C GLU A 25 12.95 2.73 5.84
N VAL A 26 11.78 2.81 6.47
CA VAL A 26 10.92 1.63 6.71
C VAL A 26 9.72 1.51 5.78
N SER A 27 9.27 2.59 5.13
CA SER A 27 8.09 2.56 4.26
C SER A 27 8.37 1.84 2.95
N ALA A 28 7.41 1.05 2.49
CA ALA A 28 7.30 0.71 1.08
C ALA A 28 6.53 1.86 0.37
N PRO A 29 6.99 2.37 -0.78
CA PRO A 29 8.27 2.17 -1.47
C PRO A 29 9.36 3.13 -0.96
N CYS A 30 10.62 2.66 -0.93
CA CYS A 30 11.77 3.44 -0.47
C CYS A 30 12.00 4.68 -1.32
N ARG A 31 11.86 5.87 -0.74
CA ARG A 31 12.41 7.09 -1.34
C ARG A 31 13.83 7.32 -0.82
N VAL A 32 14.69 7.83 -1.69
CA VAL A 32 15.96 8.44 -1.25
C VAL A 32 15.60 9.56 -0.26
N ARG A 33 16.32 9.61 0.87
CA ARG A 33 16.21 10.69 1.86
C ARG A 33 16.53 12.02 1.17
N ALA A 34 15.52 12.68 0.63
CA ALA A 34 15.64 14.07 0.22
C ALA A 34 15.64 14.91 1.50
N GLU A 35 16.81 15.43 1.87
CA GLU A 35 17.00 16.31 3.01
C GLU A 35 16.26 17.63 2.82
N HIS A 36 14.93 17.64 3.00
CA HIS A 36 14.16 18.87 3.04
C HIS A 36 13.38 18.94 4.36
N PRO A 37 13.83 19.76 5.33
CA PRO A 37 13.06 20.08 6.53
C PRO A 37 11.64 20.58 6.19
N ALA A 38 11.49 21.24 5.03
CA ALA A 38 10.22 21.71 4.50
C ALA A 38 9.20 20.59 4.23
N SER A 39 9.61 19.36 3.88
CA SER A 39 8.67 18.26 3.60
C SER A 39 7.95 17.75 4.86
N ARG A 40 8.58 17.88 6.05
CA ARG A 40 8.04 17.42 7.33
C ARG A 40 6.80 18.21 7.75
N SER A 41 6.91 19.54 7.73
CA SER A 41 5.78 20.43 8.03
C SER A 41 4.78 20.48 6.90
N LEU A 42 5.23 20.40 5.63
CA LEU A 42 4.36 20.42 4.46
C LEU A 42 3.46 19.17 4.37
N THR A 43 3.93 17.98 4.75
CA THR A 43 3.09 16.77 4.73
C THR A 43 1.99 16.84 5.80
N HIS A 44 2.34 17.25 7.02
CA HIS A 44 1.34 17.48 8.08
C HIS A 44 0.39 18.63 7.74
N PHE A 45 0.88 19.72 7.15
CA PHE A 45 0.08 20.86 6.72
C PHE A 45 -0.88 20.50 5.57
N ILE A 46 -0.41 19.73 4.57
CA ILE A 46 -1.24 19.25 3.47
C ILE A 46 -2.32 18.28 3.97
N GLU A 47 -1.98 17.34 4.86
CA GLU A 47 -2.93 16.36 5.42
C GLU A 47 -3.94 16.98 6.42
N LEU A 48 -3.59 18.08 7.10
CA LEU A 48 -4.50 18.75 8.06
C LEU A 48 -5.38 19.83 7.41
N LEU A 49 -4.80 20.69 6.57
CA LEU A 49 -5.43 21.94 6.12
C LEU A 49 -5.82 21.92 4.64
N VAL A 50 -5.10 21.18 3.79
CA VAL A 50 -5.23 21.32 2.33
C VAL A 50 -6.23 20.33 1.70
N SER A 51 -6.74 19.35 2.44
CA SER A 51 -7.85 18.50 1.97
C SER A 51 -9.18 19.25 1.72
N TYR A 52 -9.26 20.54 2.07
CA TYR A 52 -10.47 21.37 1.94
C TYR A 52 -10.42 22.38 0.79
N SER A 53 -9.28 22.52 0.09
CA SER A 53 -9.16 23.47 -1.02
C SER A 53 -9.41 22.77 -2.36
N VAL A 54 -10.56 23.06 -2.97
CA VAL A 54 -11.03 22.53 -4.28
C VAL A 54 -10.44 23.35 -5.45
N SER A 55 -9.31 24.04 -5.25
CA SER A 55 -8.70 24.86 -6.31
C SER A 55 -7.47 24.17 -6.89
N PRO A 56 -7.29 24.15 -8.21
CA PRO A 56 -6.14 23.52 -8.85
C PRO A 56 -4.81 24.25 -8.54
N PRO A 57 -3.67 23.52 -8.49
CA PRO A 57 -3.55 22.08 -8.68
C PRO A 57 -4.14 21.32 -7.48
N SER A 58 -5.00 20.34 -7.75
CA SER A 58 -5.72 19.65 -6.69
C SER A 58 -4.72 19.03 -5.69
N PRO A 59 -5.00 19.08 -4.37
CA PRO A 59 -4.15 18.48 -3.34
C PRO A 59 -3.79 17.01 -3.64
N GLN A 60 -4.69 16.34 -4.35
CA GLN A 60 -4.56 14.96 -4.80
C GLN A 60 -3.43 14.78 -5.83
N ALA A 61 -3.21 15.73 -6.75
CA ALA A 61 -2.10 15.65 -7.70
C ALA A 61 -0.73 15.69 -6.97
N ILE A 62 -0.61 16.53 -5.93
CA ILE A 62 0.59 16.59 -5.08
C ILE A 62 0.76 15.29 -4.29
N LEU A 63 -0.32 14.70 -3.77
CA LEU A 63 -0.27 13.39 -3.09
C LEU A 63 0.15 12.25 -4.04
N ILE A 64 -0.34 12.26 -5.29
CA ILE A 64 0.07 11.29 -6.31
C ILE A 64 1.54 11.46 -6.66
N VAL A 65 1.98 12.68 -7.00
CA VAL A 65 3.38 12.95 -7.39
C VAL A 65 4.34 12.72 -6.21
N SER A 66 3.93 13.06 -4.99
CA SER A 66 4.69 12.74 -3.76
C SER A 66 4.70 11.25 -3.43
N GLY A 67 3.95 10.42 -4.16
CA GLY A 67 3.92 8.96 -3.96
C GLY A 67 3.37 8.53 -2.62
N ASN A 68 2.82 9.46 -1.83
CA ASN A 68 2.16 9.15 -0.58
C ASN A 68 0.85 8.44 -0.91
N LEU A 69 0.66 7.21 -0.41
CA LEU A 69 -0.55 6.39 -0.58
C LEU A 69 -0.85 5.87 -2.02
N SER A 70 -0.17 6.35 -3.08
CA SER A 70 -0.20 5.84 -4.47
C SER A 70 -1.59 5.32 -4.92
N PHE A 71 -1.79 4.00 -4.97
CA PHE A 71 -3.05 3.36 -5.37
C PHE A 71 -4.27 3.80 -4.54
N LEU A 72 -4.11 4.04 -3.24
CA LEU A 72 -5.19 4.52 -2.38
C LEU A 72 -5.68 5.92 -2.77
N ASN A 73 -4.83 6.75 -3.38
CA ASN A 73 -5.28 8.02 -3.93
C ASN A 73 -6.29 7.80 -5.06
N TRP A 74 -6.08 6.79 -5.92
CA TRP A 74 -7.04 6.45 -6.98
C TRP A 74 -8.37 5.96 -6.43
N LEU A 75 -8.33 5.12 -5.39
CA LEU A 75 -9.54 4.61 -4.72
C LEU A 75 -10.37 5.70 -4.05
N THR A 76 -9.77 6.84 -3.69
CA THR A 76 -10.52 7.98 -3.14
C THR A 76 -10.96 8.94 -4.24
N MET A 77 -10.11 9.20 -5.24
CA MET A 77 -10.42 10.11 -6.35
C MET A 77 -11.56 9.61 -7.22
N VAL A 78 -11.54 8.35 -7.66
CA VAL A 78 -12.51 7.84 -8.64
C VAL A 78 -13.95 7.91 -8.11
N PRO A 79 -14.27 7.44 -6.88
CA PRO A 79 -15.60 7.61 -6.31
C PRO A 79 -15.94 9.09 -6.07
N SER A 80 -14.98 9.91 -5.63
CA SER A 80 -15.22 11.34 -5.43
C SER A 80 -15.58 12.04 -6.74
N LEU A 81 -14.92 11.70 -7.84
CA LEU A 81 -15.24 12.20 -9.19
C LEU A 81 -16.66 11.81 -9.61
N ALA A 82 -17.10 10.60 -9.27
CA ALA A 82 -18.46 10.14 -9.54
C ALA A 82 -19.54 10.84 -8.67
N CYS A 83 -19.15 11.53 -7.59
CA CYS A 83 -20.06 12.30 -6.74
C CYS A 83 -20.29 13.74 -7.22
N PHE A 84 -19.50 14.24 -8.19
CA PHE A 84 -19.72 15.57 -8.77
C PHE A 84 -20.91 15.55 -9.74
N ASP A 85 -21.68 16.63 -9.73
CA ASP A 85 -22.81 16.81 -10.64
C ASP A 85 -22.34 17.31 -12.02
N ASP A 86 -23.18 17.14 -13.03
CA ASP A 86 -22.85 17.56 -14.40
C ASP A 86 -22.58 19.07 -14.51
N ALA A 87 -23.14 19.86 -13.59
CA ALA A 87 -22.92 21.30 -13.53
C ALA A 87 -21.49 21.66 -13.10
N THR A 88 -20.94 20.95 -12.10
CA THR A 88 -19.56 21.14 -11.65
C THR A 88 -18.53 20.59 -12.64
N LEU A 89 -18.83 19.51 -13.37
CA LEU A 89 -17.93 18.97 -14.41
C LEU A 89 -18.06 19.69 -15.77
N GLY A 90 -19.02 20.60 -15.91
CA GLY A 90 -19.32 21.29 -17.18
C GLY A 90 -18.19 22.14 -17.76
N PHE A 91 -17.12 22.44 -17.01
CA PHE A 91 -15.94 23.13 -17.54
C PHE A 91 -15.04 22.23 -18.40
N LEU A 92 -15.13 20.90 -18.24
CA LEU A 92 -14.33 19.92 -19.00
C LEU A 92 -14.83 19.72 -20.43
N PHE A 93 -16.02 20.23 -20.75
CA PHE A 93 -16.66 20.07 -22.05
C PHE A 93 -16.66 21.39 -22.84
N PRO A 94 -16.51 21.35 -24.18
CA PRO A 94 -16.49 22.54 -25.03
C PRO A 94 -17.72 23.42 -24.80
N SER A 95 -17.52 24.72 -24.67
CA SER A 95 -18.60 25.70 -24.52
C SER A 95 -18.88 26.30 -25.90
N GLY A 96 -20.10 26.12 -26.42
CA GLY A 96 -20.50 26.66 -27.71
C GLY A 96 -21.91 26.21 -28.11
N PRO A 97 -22.59 26.95 -29.00
CA PRO A 97 -23.96 26.66 -29.41
C PRO A 97 -24.08 25.22 -29.94
N GLY A 98 -24.92 24.41 -29.29
CA GLY A 98 -25.16 23.01 -29.68
C GLY A 98 -24.16 21.99 -29.13
N SER A 99 -23.18 22.41 -28.32
CA SER A 99 -22.25 21.50 -27.62
C SER A 99 -22.96 20.67 -26.55
N LEU A 100 -22.29 19.61 -26.06
CA LEU A 100 -22.82 18.75 -24.98
C LEU A 100 -23.19 19.57 -23.73
N LYS A 101 -22.37 20.57 -23.40
CA LYS A 101 -22.60 21.46 -22.25
C LYS A 101 -23.87 22.29 -22.41
N ASP A 102 -24.08 22.88 -23.59
CA ASP A 102 -25.28 23.68 -23.87
C ASP A 102 -26.55 22.82 -23.81
N ARG A 103 -26.51 21.60 -24.38
CA ARG A 103 -27.65 20.66 -24.33
C ARG A 103 -28.00 20.24 -22.90
N VAL A 104 -27.00 19.90 -22.07
CA VAL A 104 -27.22 19.50 -20.67
C VAL A 104 -27.77 20.68 -19.85
N LEU A 105 -27.21 21.88 -20.01
CA LEU A 105 -27.71 23.08 -19.32
C LEU A 105 -29.14 23.43 -19.75
N GLN A 106 -29.48 23.26 -21.02
CA GLN A 106 -30.83 23.49 -21.53
C GLN A 106 -31.82 22.47 -20.95
N MET A 107 -31.49 21.18 -20.95
CA MET A 107 -32.30 20.14 -20.29
C MET A 107 -32.48 20.43 -18.79
N GLN A 108 -31.42 20.84 -18.09
CA GLN A 108 -31.51 21.21 -16.67
C GLN A 108 -32.41 22.42 -16.44
N ARG A 109 -32.36 23.45 -17.30
CA ARG A 109 -33.22 24.64 -17.22
C ARG A 109 -34.69 24.30 -17.46
N GLU A 110 -34.97 23.46 -18.45
CA GLU A 110 -36.32 22.96 -18.73
C GLU A 110 -36.90 22.17 -17.55
N ILE A 111 -36.10 21.28 -16.95
CA ILE A 111 -36.48 20.53 -15.74
C ILE A 111 -36.65 21.45 -14.52
N ARG A 112 -35.83 22.49 -14.36
CA ARG A 112 -35.94 23.45 -13.24
C ARG A 112 -37.19 24.33 -13.34
N GLY A 113 -37.58 24.72 -14.55
CA GLY A 113 -38.80 25.47 -14.84
C GLY A 113 -40.06 24.62 -14.59
N ALA A 114 -39.99 23.33 -14.94
CA ALA A 114 -41.01 22.35 -14.61
C ALA A 114 -40.81 21.80 -13.20
N ARG A 115 -41.06 22.58 -12.13
CA ARG A 115 -41.09 22.04 -10.75
C ARG A 115 -42.13 20.91 -10.69
N PRO A 116 -41.72 19.62 -10.67
CA PRO A 116 -42.70 18.55 -10.61
C PRO A 116 -43.32 18.61 -9.22
N LYS A 117 -44.66 18.51 -9.11
CA LYS A 117 -45.30 18.33 -7.79
C LYS A 117 -44.59 17.17 -7.07
N PRO A 118 -44.20 17.33 -5.79
CA PRO A 118 -43.48 16.29 -5.07
C PRO A 118 -44.29 15.00 -5.12
N ARG A 119 -43.83 14.02 -5.90
CA ARG A 119 -44.45 12.69 -5.95
C ARG A 119 -44.27 12.03 -4.59
N PHE A 120 -45.22 11.20 -4.17
CA PHE A 120 -45.12 10.43 -2.92
C PHE A 120 -43.75 9.73 -2.78
N GLY A 121 -43.23 9.13 -3.86
CA GLY A 121 -41.89 8.53 -3.87
C GLY A 121 -40.74 9.50 -3.57
N SER A 122 -40.85 10.79 -3.90
CA SER A 122 -39.84 11.79 -3.55
C SER A 122 -39.83 12.11 -2.06
N VAL A 123 -41.00 12.12 -1.42
CA VAL A 123 -41.16 12.30 0.03
C VAL A 123 -40.65 11.08 0.77
N VAL A 124 -41.00 9.87 0.32
CA VAL A 124 -40.49 8.60 0.89
C VAL A 124 -38.97 8.54 0.80
N ARG A 125 -38.38 8.85 -0.36
CA ARG A 125 -36.92 8.89 -0.53
C ARG A 125 -36.27 9.92 0.39
N ARG A 126 -36.87 11.09 0.54
CA ARG A 126 -36.37 12.13 1.44
C ARG A 126 -36.42 11.68 2.90
N ALA A 127 -37.55 11.09 3.32
CA ALA A 127 -37.70 10.52 4.65
C ALA A 127 -36.65 9.43 4.91
N ALA A 128 -36.49 8.47 3.99
CA ALA A 128 -35.48 7.41 4.09
C ALA A 128 -34.06 7.98 4.21
N ASN A 129 -33.68 8.97 3.40
CA ASN A 129 -32.36 9.60 3.47
C ASN A 129 -32.14 10.34 4.80
N VAL A 130 -33.15 11.04 5.31
CA VAL A 130 -33.08 11.74 6.61
C VAL A 130 -32.96 10.72 7.74
N SER A 131 -33.77 9.66 7.73
CA SER A 131 -33.71 8.57 8.71
C SER A 131 -32.34 7.88 8.69
N LEU A 132 -31.78 7.60 7.52
CA LEU A 132 -30.43 7.05 7.37
C LEU A 132 -29.37 8.01 7.93
N GLY A 133 -29.48 9.31 7.63
CA GLY A 133 -28.58 10.32 8.17
C GLY A 133 -28.61 10.39 9.70
N ILE A 134 -29.80 10.35 10.30
CA ILE A 134 -29.98 10.31 11.76
C ILE A 134 -29.38 9.04 12.35
N LEU A 135 -29.63 7.88 11.74
CA LEU A 135 -29.07 6.61 12.19
C LEU A 135 -27.54 6.62 12.15
N LEU A 136 -26.95 7.11 11.06
CA LEU A 136 -25.49 7.22 10.92
C LEU A 136 -24.91 8.19 11.94
N ALA A 137 -25.56 9.34 12.18
CA ALA A 137 -25.12 10.30 13.19
C ALA A 137 -25.14 9.68 14.60
N TRP A 138 -26.20 8.94 14.93
CA TRP A 138 -26.33 8.24 16.20
C TRP A 138 -25.28 7.13 16.36
N LEU A 139 -25.09 6.29 15.35
CA LEU A 139 -24.05 5.25 15.35
C LEU A 139 -22.64 5.86 15.44
N SER A 140 -22.42 7.08 14.94
CA SER A 140 -21.12 7.75 14.99
C SER A 140 -20.76 8.33 16.37
N VAL A 141 -21.70 8.44 17.31
CA VAL A 141 -21.43 8.95 18.66
C VAL A 141 -20.31 8.19 19.38
N PRO A 142 -20.34 6.85 19.52
CA PRO A 142 -19.25 6.10 20.16
C PRO A 142 -17.92 6.24 19.42
N VAL A 143 -17.95 6.35 18.10
CA VAL A 143 -16.75 6.60 17.27
C VAL A 143 -16.13 7.94 17.66
N VAL A 144 -16.92 9.03 17.69
CA VAL A 144 -16.45 10.37 18.06
C VAL A 144 -15.94 10.40 19.50
N LEU A 145 -16.66 9.79 20.45
CA LEU A 145 -16.22 9.70 21.84
C LEU A 145 -14.87 8.95 21.97
N ASN A 146 -14.69 7.85 21.24
CA ASN A 146 -13.42 7.14 21.19
C ASN A 146 -12.29 7.99 20.59
N LEU A 147 -12.57 8.75 19.54
CA LEU A 147 -11.59 9.64 18.92
C LEU A 147 -11.19 10.80 19.84
N LEU A 148 -12.13 11.30 20.66
CA LEU A 148 -11.86 12.35 21.64
C LEU A 148 -11.13 11.81 22.89
N SER A 149 -11.33 10.53 23.23
CA SER A 149 -10.72 9.85 24.37
C SER A 149 -9.18 9.88 24.32
N SER A 150 -8.56 10.02 25.50
CA SER A 150 -7.10 9.91 25.68
C SER A 150 -6.56 8.51 25.41
N ARG A 151 -7.42 7.48 25.49
CA ARG A 151 -7.11 6.07 25.21
C ARG A 151 -7.82 5.60 23.93
N GLN A 152 -7.68 6.39 22.88
CA GLN A 152 -8.27 6.13 21.57
C GLN A 152 -7.89 4.72 21.04
N VAL A 153 -8.88 3.92 20.68
CA VAL A 153 -8.70 2.58 20.07
C VAL A 153 -8.98 2.65 18.57
N MET A 154 -8.03 2.17 17.76
CA MET A 154 -8.09 2.15 16.29
C MET A 154 -8.32 0.74 15.75
N ASN A 155 -8.80 0.68 14.50
CA ASN A 155 -9.12 -0.56 13.78
C ASN A 155 -10.16 -1.41 14.53
N THR A 156 -11.16 -0.74 15.09
CA THR A 156 -12.24 -1.39 15.86
C THR A 156 -13.62 -0.99 15.34
N HIS A 157 -14.58 -1.88 15.55
CA HIS A 157 -15.99 -1.68 15.28
C HIS A 157 -16.73 -1.38 16.59
N PHE A 158 -17.79 -0.58 16.52
CA PHE A 158 -18.58 -0.15 17.69
C PHE A 158 -20.01 -0.69 17.69
N ASN A 159 -20.37 -1.47 16.68
CA ASN A 159 -21.68 -2.13 16.56
C ASN A 159 -21.50 -3.46 15.82
N SER A 160 -22.41 -4.41 16.04
CA SER A 160 -22.36 -5.76 15.46
C SER A 160 -22.51 -5.79 13.94
N LEU A 161 -23.08 -4.74 13.34
CA LEU A 161 -23.26 -4.63 11.89
C LEU A 161 -22.05 -3.99 11.20
N HIS A 162 -21.03 -3.57 11.96
CA HIS A 162 -19.78 -2.98 11.49
C HIS A 162 -19.98 -1.72 10.60
N ILE A 163 -21.12 -1.03 10.73
CA ILE A 163 -21.54 0.10 9.87
C ILE A 163 -20.62 1.31 10.01
N VAL A 164 -20.15 1.55 11.24
CA VAL A 164 -19.19 2.62 11.53
C VAL A 164 -18.04 2.03 12.33
N ASN A 165 -16.86 2.54 12.05
CA ASN A 165 -15.61 2.04 12.59
C ASN A 165 -14.63 3.19 12.77
N THR A 166 -13.58 2.91 13.53
CA THR A 166 -12.38 3.72 13.46
C THR A 166 -11.31 2.98 12.69
N TYR A 167 -10.80 3.60 11.63
CA TYR A 167 -9.68 3.07 10.86
C TYR A 167 -8.54 4.08 10.85
N GLY A 168 -7.33 3.58 11.09
CA GLY A 168 -6.13 4.40 11.14
C GLY A 168 -4.95 3.64 10.58
N ALA A 169 -4.47 4.05 9.41
CA ALA A 169 -3.20 3.57 8.88
C ALA A 169 -2.04 4.30 9.59
N PHE A 170 -1.01 3.55 10.00
CA PHE A 170 0.27 4.08 10.50
C PHE A 170 0.19 4.94 11.78
N GLY A 171 -0.62 4.56 12.77
CA GLY A 171 -0.61 5.23 14.08
C GLY A 171 0.71 5.08 14.84
N SER A 172 1.34 3.91 14.71
CA SER A 172 2.72 3.65 15.13
C SER A 172 3.60 3.47 13.90
N ILE A 173 4.87 3.87 14.00
CA ILE A 173 5.86 3.68 12.94
C ILE A 173 6.83 2.57 13.33
N THR A 174 6.99 1.61 12.43
CA THR A 174 8.06 0.62 12.53
C THR A 174 9.41 1.35 12.49
N LYS A 175 10.30 1.05 13.43
CA LYS A 175 11.63 1.69 13.53
C LYS A 175 12.74 0.90 12.85
N GLU A 176 12.46 -0.36 12.50
CA GLU A 176 13.40 -1.23 11.83
C GLU A 176 12.81 -1.74 10.52
N ARG A 177 13.61 -1.68 9.45
CA ARG A 177 13.24 -2.30 8.19
C ARG A 177 13.73 -3.75 8.19
N THR A 178 12.80 -4.68 8.21
CA THR A 178 13.08 -6.10 7.95
C THR A 178 12.54 -6.49 6.58
N GLU A 179 13.21 -7.44 5.96
CA GLU A 179 12.94 -7.84 4.59
C GLU A 179 13.19 -9.35 4.44
N VAL A 180 12.25 -10.04 3.80
CA VAL A 180 12.45 -11.44 3.40
C VAL A 180 13.11 -11.47 2.02
N ILE A 181 14.19 -12.22 1.88
CA ILE A 181 14.91 -12.45 0.63
C ILE A 181 14.72 -13.91 0.24
N LEU A 182 14.15 -14.13 -0.95
CA LEU A 182 14.00 -15.46 -1.51
C LEU A 182 15.30 -15.85 -2.19
N GLN A 183 15.82 -17.04 -1.86
CA GLN A 183 17.05 -17.55 -2.43
C GLN A 183 16.81 -18.91 -3.07
N GLY A 184 17.44 -19.17 -4.21
CA GLY A 184 17.45 -20.47 -4.86
C GLY A 184 18.85 -21.08 -4.87
N THR A 185 18.93 -22.42 -4.90
CA THR A 185 20.19 -23.13 -5.15
C THR A 185 19.97 -24.32 -6.08
N ALA A 186 20.95 -24.57 -6.94
CA ALA A 186 21.01 -25.78 -7.76
C ALA A 186 21.69 -26.97 -7.03
N SER A 187 22.22 -26.74 -5.82
CA SER A 187 22.90 -27.78 -5.05
C SER A 187 21.98 -28.99 -4.82
N PRO A 188 22.49 -30.23 -4.94
CA PRO A 188 21.72 -31.41 -4.61
C PRO A 188 21.34 -31.45 -3.12
N ASN A 189 22.21 -30.94 -2.24
CA ASN A 189 21.99 -30.89 -0.80
C ASN A 189 21.93 -29.43 -0.32
N ALA A 190 20.77 -29.01 0.18
CA ALA A 190 20.54 -27.66 0.69
C ALA A 190 21.38 -27.31 1.94
N SER A 191 21.77 -28.32 2.72
CA SER A 191 22.55 -28.17 3.95
C SER A 191 24.05 -28.30 3.73
N ALA A 192 24.50 -28.51 2.49
CA ALA A 192 25.92 -28.59 2.19
C ALA A 192 26.60 -27.22 2.46
N PRO A 193 27.77 -27.20 3.10
CA PRO A 193 28.44 -25.94 3.48
C PRO A 193 28.93 -25.13 2.27
N ASP A 194 29.14 -25.78 1.13
CA ASP A 194 29.50 -25.21 -0.17
C ASP A 194 28.29 -24.89 -1.05
N ALA A 195 27.06 -25.09 -0.57
CA ALA A 195 25.85 -24.76 -1.32
C ALA A 195 25.78 -23.24 -1.56
N VAL A 196 25.87 -22.86 -2.84
CA VAL A 196 25.72 -21.46 -3.27
C VAL A 196 24.23 -21.13 -3.36
N TRP A 197 23.82 -20.11 -2.61
CA TRP A 197 22.46 -19.59 -2.60
C TRP A 197 22.44 -18.22 -3.29
N GLU A 198 21.55 -18.08 -4.27
CA GLU A 198 21.47 -16.89 -5.12
C GLU A 198 20.14 -16.16 -4.88
N ASP A 199 20.21 -14.83 -4.75
CA ASP A 199 19.07 -13.98 -4.39
C ASP A 199 18.15 -13.75 -5.62
N TYR A 200 16.85 -13.94 -5.43
CA TYR A 200 15.84 -13.40 -6.34
C TYR A 200 15.60 -11.92 -6.03
N GLU A 201 15.66 -11.06 -7.05
CA GLU A 201 15.46 -9.61 -6.85
C GLU A 201 14.06 -9.17 -7.26
N PHE A 202 13.48 -8.29 -6.44
CA PHE A 202 12.16 -7.69 -6.67
C PHE A 202 12.28 -6.34 -7.38
N LYS A 203 11.18 -5.86 -7.98
CA LYS A 203 11.20 -4.66 -8.85
C LYS A 203 11.52 -3.37 -8.14
N CYS A 204 11.28 -3.27 -6.84
CA CYS A 204 11.46 -2.04 -6.09
C CYS A 204 11.80 -2.24 -4.62
N LYS A 205 11.43 -3.39 -4.04
CA LYS A 205 11.81 -3.78 -2.70
C LYS A 205 13.35 -3.90 -2.58
N PRO A 206 13.94 -3.53 -1.42
CA PRO A 206 15.37 -3.76 -1.17
C PRO A 206 15.74 -5.24 -1.22
N GLY A 207 16.87 -5.49 -1.89
CA GLY A 207 17.54 -6.78 -2.06
C GLY A 207 19.05 -6.55 -2.06
N ASP A 208 19.68 -6.48 -3.22
CA ASP A 208 21.10 -6.15 -3.32
C ASP A 208 21.45 -4.82 -2.58
N PRO A 209 22.39 -4.84 -1.62
CA PRO A 209 22.85 -3.63 -0.91
C PRO A 209 23.37 -2.50 -1.81
N SER A 210 23.85 -2.83 -3.01
CA SER A 210 24.36 -1.87 -4.00
C SER A 210 23.25 -1.23 -4.83
N ARG A 211 22.02 -1.74 -4.71
CA ARG A 211 20.88 -1.27 -5.49
C ARG A 211 20.30 0.02 -4.92
N ARG A 212 20.24 1.06 -5.77
CA ARG A 212 19.58 2.32 -5.43
C ARG A 212 18.08 2.12 -5.16
N PRO A 213 17.49 2.85 -4.19
CA PRO A 213 16.04 2.89 -4.00
C PRO A 213 15.30 3.31 -5.27
N CYS A 214 14.15 2.71 -5.55
CA CYS A 214 13.35 3.03 -6.73
C CYS A 214 12.35 4.17 -6.45
N LEU A 215 12.03 4.95 -7.48
CA LEU A 215 10.85 5.83 -7.47
C LEU A 215 9.72 5.12 -8.22
N ILE A 216 8.69 4.67 -7.51
CA ILE A 216 7.64 3.81 -8.09
C ILE A 216 6.30 4.55 -8.32
N SER A 217 6.14 5.77 -7.79
CA SER A 217 4.92 6.56 -8.01
C SER A 217 4.64 6.72 -9.52
N PRO A 218 3.38 6.62 -9.98
CA PRO A 218 2.12 6.54 -9.22
C PRO A 218 1.60 5.12 -8.93
N TYR A 219 2.38 4.08 -9.19
CA TYR A 219 1.98 2.67 -9.05
C TYR A 219 2.70 1.97 -7.88
N HIS A 220 2.14 0.86 -7.37
CA HIS A 220 2.84 -0.03 -6.44
C HIS A 220 2.86 -1.45 -7.01
N TYR A 221 4.05 -2.06 -7.10
CA TYR A 221 4.17 -3.46 -7.46
C TYR A 221 3.55 -4.30 -6.34
N ARG A 222 2.47 -5.02 -6.69
CA ARG A 222 1.66 -5.76 -5.73
C ARG A 222 2.48 -6.79 -4.95
N LEU A 223 3.37 -7.52 -5.64
CA LEU A 223 4.22 -8.53 -5.02
C LEU A 223 5.22 -7.90 -4.04
N ASP A 224 5.95 -6.86 -4.44
CA ASP A 224 6.85 -6.10 -3.56
C ASP A 224 6.14 -5.60 -2.29
N TRP A 225 4.92 -5.09 -2.45
CA TRP A 225 4.09 -4.61 -1.35
C TRP A 225 3.66 -5.72 -0.39
N LEU A 226 3.28 -6.89 -0.93
CA LEU A 226 2.94 -8.06 -0.11
C LEU A 226 4.17 -8.61 0.63
N MET A 227 5.34 -8.62 -0.01
CA MET A 227 6.60 -9.04 0.61
C MET A 227 7.01 -8.12 1.77
N TRP A 228 6.74 -6.81 1.67
CA TRP A 228 6.97 -5.87 2.77
C TRP A 228 6.12 -6.22 4.00
N PHE A 229 4.84 -6.58 3.81
CA PHE A 229 4.00 -7.04 4.91
C PHE A 229 4.42 -8.40 5.47
N ALA A 230 4.79 -9.34 4.60
CA ALA A 230 5.28 -10.64 4.99
C ALA A 230 6.46 -10.55 5.97
N ALA A 231 7.36 -9.59 5.79
CA ALA A 231 8.53 -9.41 6.65
C ALA A 231 8.20 -9.03 8.11
N PHE A 232 6.96 -8.60 8.40
CA PHE A 232 6.46 -8.33 9.76
C PHE A 232 5.75 -9.51 10.40
N GLN A 233 5.42 -10.54 9.62
CA GLN A 233 4.66 -11.69 10.06
C GLN A 233 5.47 -12.96 9.81
N THR A 234 4.92 -14.12 10.16
CA THR A 234 5.53 -15.41 9.85
C THR A 234 4.98 -15.96 8.54
N TYR A 235 5.67 -16.96 7.96
CA TYR A 235 5.25 -17.55 6.69
C TYR A 235 3.96 -18.35 6.82
N GLU A 236 3.60 -18.83 8.01
CA GLU A 236 2.33 -19.53 8.29
C GLU A 236 1.12 -18.58 8.25
N HIS A 237 1.33 -17.28 8.46
CA HIS A 237 0.29 -16.26 8.25
C HIS A 237 0.25 -15.80 6.79
N ASN A 238 1.23 -16.19 5.98
CA ASN A 238 1.44 -15.77 4.61
C ASN A 238 1.68 -16.97 3.69
N ASP A 239 0.76 -17.93 3.71
CA ASP A 239 0.83 -19.19 2.96
C ASP A 239 1.15 -19.00 1.46
N TRP A 240 0.76 -17.87 0.88
CA TRP A 240 1.06 -17.50 -0.50
C TRP A 240 2.56 -17.43 -0.81
N ILE A 241 3.43 -17.26 0.20
CA ILE A 241 4.89 -17.26 0.02
C ILE A 241 5.40 -18.66 -0.32
N LEU A 242 4.85 -19.70 0.31
CA LEU A 242 5.20 -21.07 -0.04
C LEU A 242 4.61 -21.47 -1.39
N HIS A 243 3.44 -20.92 -1.74
CA HIS A 243 2.92 -21.02 -3.11
C HIS A 243 3.88 -20.40 -4.13
N LEU A 244 4.38 -19.19 -3.86
CA LEU A 244 5.38 -18.53 -4.68
C LEU A 244 6.68 -19.34 -4.75
N ALA A 245 7.17 -19.89 -3.64
CA ALA A 245 8.37 -20.74 -3.62
C ALA A 245 8.20 -21.96 -4.55
N GLY A 246 7.05 -22.64 -4.50
CA GLY A 246 6.73 -23.75 -5.41
C GLY A 246 6.72 -23.32 -6.88
N LYS A 247 6.20 -22.13 -7.19
CA LYS A 247 6.22 -21.54 -8.53
C LYS A 247 7.64 -21.21 -9.02
N LEU A 248 8.52 -20.73 -8.13
CA LEU A 248 9.94 -20.50 -8.45
C LEU A 248 10.69 -21.82 -8.69
N LEU A 249 10.44 -22.85 -7.88
CA LEU A 249 11.00 -24.19 -8.05
C LEU A 249 10.61 -24.84 -9.38
N ALA A 250 9.42 -24.53 -9.89
CA ALA A 250 8.95 -24.99 -11.20
C ALA A 250 9.30 -24.04 -12.37
N SER A 251 10.00 -22.93 -12.09
CA SER A 251 10.29 -21.87 -13.08
C SER A 251 9.06 -21.37 -13.84
N ASP A 252 7.96 -21.15 -13.13
CA ASP A 252 6.72 -20.62 -13.68
C ASP A 252 6.92 -19.20 -14.26
N ALA A 253 6.62 -19.04 -15.56
CA ALA A 253 6.89 -17.80 -16.29
C ALA A 253 6.10 -16.60 -15.76
N GLU A 254 4.86 -16.79 -15.32
CA GLU A 254 4.03 -15.72 -14.77
C GLU A 254 4.59 -15.22 -13.44
N ALA A 255 4.91 -16.13 -12.53
CA ALA A 255 5.52 -15.79 -11.24
C ALA A 255 6.88 -15.09 -11.43
N LEU A 256 7.72 -15.59 -12.34
CA LEU A 256 9.02 -15.00 -12.64
C LEU A 256 8.90 -13.60 -13.27
N SER A 257 7.85 -13.32 -14.05
CA SER A 257 7.60 -11.99 -14.64
C SER A 257 7.35 -10.88 -13.60
N LEU A 258 6.98 -11.26 -12.37
CA LEU A 258 6.78 -10.34 -11.25
C LEU A 258 8.09 -9.91 -10.60
N LEU A 259 9.18 -10.66 -10.82
CA LEU A 259 10.50 -10.37 -10.30
C LEU A 259 11.31 -9.48 -11.26
N ALA A 260 12.36 -8.84 -10.74
CA ALA A 260 13.31 -8.06 -11.53
C ALA A 260 14.47 -8.90 -12.04
N HIS A 261 14.95 -9.84 -11.22
CA HIS A 261 16.05 -10.73 -11.56
C HIS A 261 15.74 -12.15 -11.11
N ASN A 262 15.92 -13.10 -12.03
CA ASN A 262 15.91 -14.53 -11.77
C ASN A 262 17.33 -15.07 -12.00
N PRO A 263 18.04 -15.54 -10.96
CA PRO A 263 19.39 -16.09 -11.12
C PRO A 263 19.42 -17.38 -11.98
N PHE A 264 18.29 -18.07 -12.13
CA PHE A 264 18.16 -19.31 -12.90
C PHE A 264 17.56 -19.11 -14.30
N ALA A 265 17.46 -17.88 -14.82
CA ALA A 265 16.79 -17.61 -16.11
C ALA A 265 17.38 -18.36 -17.31
N SER A 266 18.69 -18.66 -17.28
CA SER A 266 19.42 -19.38 -18.34
C SER A 266 19.95 -20.74 -17.87
N ARG A 267 19.44 -21.27 -16.75
CA ARG A 267 19.89 -22.49 -16.10
C ARG A 267 18.68 -23.36 -15.73
N PRO A 268 18.88 -24.64 -15.42
CA PRO A 268 17.81 -25.45 -14.83
C PRO A 268 17.22 -24.77 -13.59
N PRO A 269 15.92 -25.01 -13.29
CA PRO A 269 15.28 -24.50 -12.09
C PRO A 269 16.08 -24.86 -10.81
N PRO A 270 16.01 -24.05 -9.75
CA PRO A 270 16.64 -24.41 -8.49
C PRO A 270 16.04 -25.70 -7.93
N ARG A 271 16.86 -26.50 -7.26
CA ARG A 271 16.40 -27.70 -6.54
C ARG A 271 15.75 -27.34 -5.21
N TRP A 272 16.20 -26.24 -4.61
CA TRP A 272 15.74 -25.78 -3.32
C TRP A 272 15.53 -24.26 -3.34
N VAL A 273 14.49 -23.81 -2.66
CA VAL A 273 14.23 -22.40 -2.39
C VAL A 273 14.12 -22.20 -0.90
N ARG A 274 14.68 -21.11 -0.37
CA ARG A 274 14.54 -20.73 1.04
C ARG A 274 14.20 -19.26 1.18
N GLY A 275 13.67 -18.90 2.34
CA GLY A 275 13.45 -17.51 2.73
C GLY A 275 14.42 -17.11 3.82
N GLU A 276 15.18 -16.05 3.61
CA GLU A 276 16.10 -15.50 4.60
C GLU A 276 15.62 -14.14 5.08
N HIS A 277 15.69 -13.90 6.39
CA HIS A 277 15.23 -12.67 7.01
C HIS A 277 16.41 -11.75 7.32
N TYR A 278 16.32 -10.53 6.82
CA TYR A 278 17.38 -9.54 6.93
C TYR A 278 16.85 -8.23 7.48
N ARG A 279 17.67 -7.58 8.31
CA ARG A 279 17.51 -6.17 8.65
C ARG A 279 18.25 -5.32 7.63
N TYR A 280 17.59 -4.31 7.11
CA TYR A 280 18.17 -3.31 6.22
C TYR A 280 18.24 -1.97 6.93
N LYS A 281 19.32 -1.24 6.67
CA LYS A 281 19.46 0.17 7.02
C LYS A 281 20.05 0.95 5.87
N PHE A 282 19.77 2.23 5.77
CA PHE A 282 20.48 3.06 4.79
C PHE A 282 21.96 3.20 5.16
N SER A 283 22.81 3.17 4.14
CA SER A 283 24.21 3.57 4.31
C SER A 283 24.28 5.02 4.75
N ARG A 284 25.16 5.31 5.72
CA ARG A 284 25.40 6.68 6.15
C ARG A 284 26.17 7.43 5.07
N PRO A 285 25.73 8.65 4.67
CA PRO A 285 26.53 9.51 3.79
C PRO A 285 27.93 9.71 4.36
N GLY A 286 28.97 9.59 3.52
CA GLY A 286 30.37 9.66 3.94
C GLY A 286 30.89 8.47 4.76
N GLY A 287 30.06 7.45 5.03
CA GLY A 287 30.47 6.22 5.70
C GLY A 287 31.13 5.22 4.75
N ARG A 288 31.79 4.21 5.32
CA ARG A 288 32.49 3.14 4.57
C ARG A 288 31.61 2.46 3.51
N HIS A 289 30.38 2.08 3.87
CA HIS A 289 29.47 1.41 2.93
C HIS A 289 29.07 2.30 1.75
N ALA A 290 28.84 3.60 1.98
CA ALA A 290 28.53 4.54 0.91
C ALA A 290 29.75 4.77 0.00
N ALA A 291 30.97 4.80 0.56
CA ALA A 291 32.22 4.87 -0.20
C ALA A 291 32.44 3.62 -1.07
N GLU A 292 31.97 2.45 -0.63
CA GLU A 292 31.94 1.20 -1.41
C GLU A 292 30.78 1.15 -2.44
N GLY A 293 30.01 2.23 -2.60
CA GLY A 293 28.87 2.28 -3.53
C GLY A 293 27.60 1.59 -3.05
N LYS A 294 27.54 1.16 -1.78
CA LYS A 294 26.36 0.50 -1.20
C LYS A 294 25.36 1.52 -0.70
N TRP A 295 24.11 1.38 -1.13
CA TRP A 295 22.97 2.17 -0.64
C TRP A 295 22.42 1.64 0.68
N TRP A 296 22.58 0.34 0.93
CA TRP A 296 22.06 -0.32 2.10
C TRP A 296 23.13 -1.07 2.90
N VAL A 297 22.86 -1.22 4.19
CA VAL A 297 23.56 -2.11 5.11
C VAL A 297 22.60 -3.24 5.47
N ARG A 298 22.96 -4.46 5.05
CA ARG A 298 22.17 -5.67 5.25
C ARG A 298 22.78 -6.53 6.36
N LYS A 299 21.97 -6.92 7.36
CA LYS A 299 22.37 -7.85 8.43
C LYS A 299 21.38 -9.00 8.52
N ARG A 300 21.87 -10.24 8.45
CA ARG A 300 21.04 -11.44 8.61
C ARG A 300 20.47 -11.50 10.03
N ILE A 301 19.17 -11.73 10.14
CA ILE A 301 18.47 -11.97 11.42
C ILE A 301 18.35 -13.48 11.64
N GLY A 302 17.92 -14.22 10.62
CA GLY A 302 17.71 -15.66 10.70
C GLY A 302 16.97 -16.18 9.47
N ALA A 303 16.62 -17.47 9.48
CA ALA A 303 15.77 -18.05 8.45
C ALA A 303 14.32 -17.56 8.62
N TYR A 304 13.67 -17.22 7.51
CA TYR A 304 12.24 -16.90 7.48
C TYR A 304 11.40 -18.16 7.27
N PHE A 305 11.76 -19.00 6.28
CA PHE A 305 11.29 -20.37 6.14
C PHE A 305 12.45 -21.27 5.67
N PRO A 306 12.46 -22.57 6.04
CA PRO A 306 13.59 -23.46 5.74
C PRO A 306 13.75 -23.69 4.23
N PRO A 307 14.89 -24.24 3.77
CA PRO A 307 14.99 -24.79 2.42
C PRO A 307 13.85 -25.76 2.16
N VAL A 308 13.13 -25.54 1.06
CA VAL A 308 12.05 -26.42 0.59
C VAL A 308 12.30 -26.83 -0.85
N SER A 309 11.97 -28.07 -1.15
CA SER A 309 11.94 -28.61 -2.52
C SER A 309 10.52 -28.73 -3.05
N LEU A 310 10.38 -28.94 -4.38
CA LEU A 310 9.07 -29.11 -5.01
C LEU A 310 8.35 -30.39 -4.51
N GLU A 311 9.11 -31.42 -4.15
CA GLU A 311 8.57 -32.66 -3.60
C GLU A 311 8.01 -32.47 -2.19
N GLU A 312 8.73 -31.74 -1.33
CA GLU A 312 8.30 -31.41 0.04
C GLU A 312 7.08 -30.50 0.07
N LEU A 313 6.93 -29.60 -0.91
CA LEU A 313 5.77 -28.72 -1.01
C LEU A 313 4.54 -29.42 -1.61
N ARG A 314 4.68 -30.60 -2.23
CA ARG A 314 3.57 -31.28 -2.91
C ARG A 314 2.37 -31.58 -1.99
N PRO A 315 2.55 -32.11 -0.75
CA PRO A 315 1.45 -32.28 0.19
C PRO A 315 0.82 -30.94 0.58
N TYR A 316 1.65 -29.92 0.83
CA TYR A 316 1.20 -28.59 1.24
C TYR A 316 0.28 -27.91 0.20
N PHE A 317 0.59 -28.09 -1.09
CA PHE A 317 -0.24 -27.62 -2.20
C PHE A 317 -1.56 -28.40 -2.29
N ARG A 318 -1.51 -29.73 -2.12
CA ARG A 318 -2.70 -30.59 -2.16
C ARG A 318 -3.70 -30.22 -1.06
N ASP A 319 -3.21 -30.03 0.17
CA ASP A 319 -4.06 -29.71 1.32
C ASP A 319 -4.81 -28.37 1.16
N ARG A 320 -4.26 -27.44 0.37
CA ARG A 320 -4.87 -26.14 0.06
C ARG A 320 -5.67 -26.11 -1.23
N GLY A 321 -5.77 -27.24 -1.94
CA GLY A 321 -6.44 -27.32 -3.23
C GLY A 321 -5.76 -26.49 -4.32
N TRP A 322 -4.46 -26.25 -4.21
CA TRP A 322 -3.71 -25.47 -5.19
C TRP A 322 -3.19 -26.34 -6.33
N PRO A 323 -3.17 -25.83 -7.58
CA PRO A 323 -2.60 -26.57 -8.70
C PRO A 323 -1.10 -26.76 -8.46
N LEU A 324 -0.62 -28.00 -8.60
CA LEU A 324 0.79 -28.30 -8.50
C LEU A 324 1.55 -27.57 -9.62
N PRO A 325 2.59 -26.80 -9.30
CA PRO A 325 3.44 -26.17 -10.31
C PRO A 325 4.08 -27.26 -11.17
N GLN A 326 3.85 -27.21 -12.48
CA GLN A 326 4.50 -28.12 -13.43
C GLN A 326 5.83 -27.50 -13.84
N ALA A 327 6.91 -28.29 -13.77
CA ALA A 327 8.18 -27.88 -14.34
C ALA A 327 8.01 -27.81 -15.86
N LEU A 328 8.33 -26.65 -16.44
CA LEU A 328 8.42 -26.47 -17.89
C LEU A 328 9.58 -27.26 -18.48
#